data_AF-A0A1F9LSZ5-F1
#
_entry.id   AF-A0A1F9LSZ5-F1
#
_cell.length_a   1.000
_cell.length_b   1.000
_cell.length_c   1.000
_cell.angle_alpha   90.00
_cell.angle_beta   90.00
_cell.angle_gamma   90.00
#
_symmetry.space_group_name_H-M   'P 1'
#
loop_
_entity.id
_entity.type
_entity.pdbx_description
1 polymer ?
#
loop_
_entity_poly.entity_id
_entity_poly.type
_entity_poly.pdbx_seq_one_letter_code
_entity_poly.pdbx_strand_id
1 'polypeptide(L)'
;MDKAILNLETVVREDPTYKDSLTLLGRAYYIKGRYGDARLILQRALAVNNEDEIAWMVLGITQLRLGENDKGLETLRGGLTLFSKNSVESYRGYTYWDRAGKVKIVLRRAIFTAQKGLDEKENLMRSAENLLAAIDEEEWNLGLEKQIDRYGL
;
A
#
# COMPACT_ATOMS: atom_id res chain seq x y z
N MET A 1 7.57 8.95 -14.42
CA MET A 1 6.59 7.96 -13.94
C MET A 1 6.38 6.84 -14.96
N ASP A 2 6.29 7.14 -16.25
CA ASP A 2 6.11 6.13 -17.30
C ASP A 2 7.33 5.19 -17.48
N LYS A 3 8.55 5.71 -17.31
CA LYS A 3 9.77 4.89 -17.28
C LYS A 3 9.81 3.88 -16.12
N ALA A 4 9.24 4.25 -14.95
CA ALA A 4 9.20 3.35 -13.80
C ALA A 4 8.24 2.17 -14.04
N ILE A 5 7.10 2.45 -14.69
CA ILE A 5 6.14 1.41 -15.11
C ILE A 5 6.79 0.46 -16.11
N LEU A 6 7.45 0.98 -17.17
CA LEU A 6 8.14 0.13 -18.16
C LEU A 6 9.20 -0.79 -17.54
N ASN A 7 9.95 -0.28 -16.57
CA ASN A 7 10.94 -1.09 -15.85
C ASN A 7 10.26 -2.19 -15.02
N LEU A 8 9.19 -1.84 -14.28
CA LEU A 8 8.43 -2.82 -13.48
C LEU A 8 7.73 -3.86 -14.35
N GLU A 9 7.17 -3.47 -15.50
CA GLU A 9 6.61 -4.39 -16.49
C GLU A 9 7.68 -5.37 -17.01
N THR A 10 8.90 -4.89 -17.22
CA THR A 10 10.02 -5.75 -17.63
C THR A 10 10.39 -6.75 -16.54
N VAL A 11 10.51 -6.31 -15.29
CA VAL A 11 10.79 -7.20 -14.15
C VAL A 11 9.69 -8.25 -14.00
N VAL A 12 8.42 -7.86 -14.06
CA VAL A 12 7.27 -8.77 -13.94
C VAL A 12 7.17 -9.72 -15.15
N ARG A 13 7.68 -9.33 -16.32
CA ARG A 13 7.76 -10.22 -17.49
C ARG A 13 8.86 -11.26 -17.34
N GLU A 14 9.99 -10.90 -16.74
CA GLU A 14 11.12 -11.79 -16.49
C GLU A 14 10.86 -12.73 -15.31
N ASP A 15 10.26 -12.22 -14.23
CA ASP A 15 9.76 -13.00 -13.09
C ASP A 15 8.31 -12.61 -12.77
N PRO A 16 7.33 -13.39 -13.29
CA PRO A 16 5.90 -13.17 -13.06
C PRO A 16 5.43 -13.33 -11.62
N THR A 17 6.30 -13.84 -10.73
CA THR A 17 6.02 -14.14 -9.33
C THR A 17 6.81 -13.28 -8.36
N TYR A 18 7.61 -12.31 -8.86
CA TYR A 18 8.37 -11.43 -7.99
C TYR A 18 7.45 -10.45 -7.25
N LYS A 19 7.10 -10.82 -6.01
CA LYS A 19 6.03 -10.22 -5.20
C LYS A 19 6.14 -8.69 -5.09
N ASP A 20 7.32 -8.16 -4.79
CA ASP A 20 7.50 -6.72 -4.55
C ASP A 20 7.23 -5.90 -5.82
N SER A 21 7.64 -6.43 -6.99
CA SER A 21 7.42 -5.74 -8.26
C SER A 21 5.96 -5.79 -8.72
N LEU A 22 5.21 -6.84 -8.38
CA LEU A 22 3.77 -6.89 -8.66
C LEU A 22 3.03 -5.78 -7.89
N THR A 23 3.29 -5.64 -6.59
CA THR A 23 2.65 -4.60 -5.77
C THR A 23 3.03 -3.20 -6.24
N LEU A 24 4.32 -2.96 -6.54
CA LEU A 24 4.79 -1.68 -7.07
C LEU A 24 4.19 -1.36 -8.45
N LEU A 25 4.08 -2.35 -9.35
CA LEU A 25 3.47 -2.16 -10.67
C LEU A 25 1.98 -1.85 -10.55
N GLY A 26 1.25 -2.59 -9.72
CA GLY A 26 -0.16 -2.35 -9.45
C GLY A 26 -0.42 -0.95 -8.90
N ARG A 27 0.43 -0.50 -7.95
CA ARG A 27 0.38 0.85 -7.40
C ARG A 27 0.73 1.92 -8.45
N ALA A 28 1.71 1.66 -9.31
CA ALA A 28 2.06 2.60 -10.37
C ALA A 28 0.93 2.77 -11.39
N TYR A 29 0.23 1.69 -11.76
CA TYR A 29 -0.98 1.76 -12.57
C TYR A 29 -2.10 2.52 -11.87
N TYR A 30 -2.30 2.31 -10.57
CA TYR A 30 -3.27 3.04 -9.77
C TYR A 30 -3.04 4.56 -9.87
N ILE A 31 -1.81 5.02 -9.63
CA ILE A 31 -1.49 6.46 -9.64
C ILE A 31 -1.66 7.06 -11.05
N LYS A 32 -1.48 6.26 -12.10
CA LYS A 32 -1.74 6.68 -13.49
C LYS A 32 -3.22 6.67 -13.89
N GLY A 33 -4.12 6.30 -12.98
CA GLY A 33 -5.55 6.15 -13.28
C GLY A 33 -5.88 4.92 -14.12
N ARG A 34 -4.91 4.02 -14.35
CA ARG A 34 -5.10 2.75 -15.05
C ARG A 34 -5.68 1.71 -14.11
N TYR A 35 -6.87 1.98 -13.57
CA TYR A 35 -7.45 1.18 -12.49
C TYR A 35 -7.75 -0.27 -12.89
N GLY A 36 -8.12 -0.51 -14.16
CA GLY A 36 -8.34 -1.87 -14.67
C GLY A 36 -7.06 -2.72 -14.62
N ASP A 37 -5.94 -2.15 -15.08
CA ASP A 37 -4.64 -2.81 -15.06
C ASP A 37 -4.11 -2.98 -13.63
N ALA A 38 -4.28 -1.95 -12.80
CA ALA A 38 -3.94 -2.00 -11.38
C ALA A 38 -4.65 -3.17 -10.69
N ARG A 39 -5.97 -3.33 -10.90
CA ARG A 39 -6.76 -4.42 -10.31
C ARG A 39 -6.20 -5.79 -10.69
N LEU A 40 -5.90 -6.02 -11.96
CA LEU A 40 -5.38 -7.30 -12.44
C LEU A 40 -4.01 -7.64 -11.84
N ILE A 41 -3.11 -6.67 -11.80
CA ILE A 41 -1.77 -6.87 -11.24
C ILE A 41 -1.82 -7.06 -9.72
N LEU A 42 -2.65 -6.30 -9.01
CA LEU A 42 -2.78 -6.42 -7.55
C LEU A 42 -3.43 -7.75 -7.14
N GLN A 43 -4.39 -8.25 -7.92
CA GLN A 43 -4.92 -9.60 -7.72
C GLN A 43 -3.85 -10.68 -7.87
N ARG A 44 -2.95 -10.53 -8.86
CA ARG A 44 -1.79 -11.41 -9.00
C ARG A 44 -0.83 -11.26 -7.83
N ALA A 45 -0.56 -10.05 -7.37
CA ALA A 45 0.28 -9.80 -6.20
C ALA A 45 -0.25 -10.57 -4.98
N LEU A 46 -1.55 -10.49 -4.72
CA LEU A 46 -2.20 -11.19 -3.61
C LEU A 46 -2.32 -12.71 -3.79
N ALA A 47 -2.32 -13.20 -5.03
CA ALA A 47 -2.25 -14.63 -5.31
C ALA A 47 -0.86 -15.21 -5.01
N VAL A 48 0.20 -14.40 -5.17
CA VAL A 48 1.58 -14.78 -4.87
C VAL A 48 1.90 -14.58 -3.39
N ASN A 49 1.45 -13.47 -2.80
CA ASN A 49 1.64 -13.12 -1.40
C ASN A 49 0.34 -12.53 -0.82
N ASN A 50 -0.45 -13.39 -0.19
CA ASN A 50 -1.71 -12.98 0.44
C ASN A 50 -1.51 -12.17 1.73
N GLU A 51 -0.28 -12.06 2.23
CA GLU A 51 0.09 -11.25 3.39
C GLU A 51 0.61 -9.85 3.01
N ASP A 52 0.51 -9.45 1.73
CA ASP A 52 0.91 -8.10 1.31
C ASP A 52 -0.18 -7.06 1.62
N GLU A 53 -0.04 -6.39 2.76
CA GLU A 53 -1.00 -5.40 3.23
C GLU A 53 -1.10 -4.17 2.32
N ILE A 54 -0.01 -3.81 1.64
CA ILE A 54 -0.01 -2.69 0.68
C ILE A 54 -0.83 -3.07 -0.55
N ALA A 55 -0.65 -4.28 -1.09
CA ALA A 55 -1.43 -4.77 -2.22
C ALA A 55 -2.92 -4.86 -1.88
N TRP A 56 -3.28 -5.31 -0.68
CA TRP A 56 -4.67 -5.31 -0.21
C TRP A 56 -5.26 -3.89 -0.17
N MET A 57 -4.56 -2.92 0.43
CA MET A 57 -5.05 -1.54 0.50
C MET A 57 -5.20 -0.91 -0.88
N VAL A 58 -4.18 -1.01 -1.73
CA VAL A 58 -4.23 -0.43 -3.09
C VAL A 58 -5.31 -1.12 -3.93
N LEU A 59 -5.52 -2.44 -3.79
CA LEU A 59 -6.60 -3.14 -4.48
C LEU A 59 -7.96 -2.65 -4.02
N GLY A 60 -8.18 -2.49 -2.72
CA GLY A 60 -9.43 -1.97 -2.17
C GLY A 60 -9.76 -0.57 -2.68
N ILE A 61 -8.79 0.34 -2.69
CA ILE A 61 -8.96 1.69 -3.25
C ILE A 61 -9.21 1.62 -4.77
N THR A 62 -8.49 0.76 -5.50
CA THR A 62 -8.69 0.54 -6.94
C THR A 62 -10.10 0.06 -7.25
N GLN A 63 -10.62 -0.91 -6.49
CA GLN A 63 -11.98 -1.42 -6.62
C GLN A 63 -13.01 -0.32 -6.34
N LEU A 64 -12.79 0.51 -5.32
CA LEU A 64 -13.64 1.68 -5.05
C LEU A 64 -13.63 2.66 -6.24
N ARG A 65 -12.47 2.95 -6.84
CA ARG A 65 -12.39 3.81 -8.04
C ARG A 65 -13.08 3.20 -9.26
N LEU A 66 -13.11 1.86 -9.37
CA LEU A 66 -13.84 1.12 -10.40
C LEU A 66 -15.35 0.99 -10.14
N GLY A 67 -15.84 1.43 -8.99
CA GLY A 67 -17.26 1.31 -8.61
C GLY A 67 -17.64 -0.04 -7.99
N GLU A 68 -16.68 -0.94 -7.76
CA GLU A 68 -16.85 -2.21 -7.05
C GLU A 68 -16.94 -1.97 -5.53
N ASN A 69 -17.96 -1.20 -5.09
CA ASN A 69 -17.93 -0.54 -3.79
C ASN A 69 -17.88 -1.51 -2.60
N ASP A 70 -18.76 -2.51 -2.54
CA ASP A 70 -18.85 -3.44 -1.41
C ASP A 70 -17.56 -4.26 -1.27
N LYS A 71 -17.09 -4.79 -2.41
CA LYS A 71 -15.85 -5.54 -2.49
C LYS A 71 -14.63 -4.69 -2.15
N GLY A 72 -14.60 -3.44 -2.63
CA GLY A 72 -13.53 -2.49 -2.35
C GLY A 72 -13.45 -2.12 -0.87
N LEU A 73 -14.59 -1.92 -0.21
CA LEU A 73 -14.65 -1.69 1.23
C LEU A 73 -14.14 -2.90 2.03
N GLU A 74 -14.58 -4.10 1.67
CA GLU A 74 -14.14 -5.35 2.33
C GLU A 74 -12.64 -5.58 2.15
N THR A 75 -12.15 -5.48 0.91
CA THR A 75 -10.74 -5.65 0.56
C THR A 75 -9.86 -4.62 1.30
N LEU A 76 -10.30 -3.36 1.33
CA LEU A 76 -9.58 -2.30 2.04
C LEU A 76 -9.54 -2.56 3.55
N ARG A 77 -10.64 -2.99 4.16
CA ARG A 77 -10.68 -3.38 5.58
C ARG A 77 -9.70 -4.51 5.88
N GLY A 78 -9.63 -5.52 5.01
CA GLY A 78 -8.65 -6.60 5.12
C GLY A 78 -7.20 -6.08 5.16
N GLY A 79 -6.85 -5.19 4.23
CA GLY A 79 -5.52 -4.56 4.19
C GLY A 79 -5.20 -3.73 5.44
N LEU A 80 -6.15 -2.92 5.90
CA LEU A 80 -5.99 -2.11 7.12
C LEU A 80 -5.81 -2.98 8.37
N THR A 81 -6.57 -4.06 8.49
CA THR A 81 -6.45 -5.01 9.61
C THR A 81 -5.11 -5.73 9.57
N LEU A 82 -4.67 -6.19 8.40
CA LEU A 82 -3.40 -6.88 8.23
C LEU A 82 -2.22 -5.96 8.56
N PHE A 83 -2.22 -4.74 8.01
CA PHE A 83 -1.21 -3.73 8.34
C PHE A 83 -1.20 -3.43 9.84
N SER A 84 -2.36 -3.18 10.44
CA SER A 84 -2.47 -2.91 11.88
C SER A 84 -1.92 -4.04 12.75
N LYS A 85 -1.99 -5.30 12.31
CA LYS A 85 -1.42 -6.45 13.01
C LYS A 85 0.10 -6.51 12.83
N ASN A 86 0.57 -6.24 11.61
CA ASN A 86 1.96 -6.42 11.22
C ASN A 86 2.88 -5.25 11.60
N SER A 87 2.32 -4.07 11.92
CA SER A 87 3.09 -2.83 12.09
C SER A 87 3.12 -2.28 13.53
N VAL A 88 2.67 -3.05 14.54
CA VAL A 88 2.45 -2.55 15.91
C VAL A 88 3.74 -2.13 16.61
N GLU A 89 4.75 -3.01 16.59
CA GLU A 89 6.01 -2.84 17.32
C GLU A 89 7.21 -2.73 16.37
N SER A 90 7.16 -3.49 15.29
CA SER A 90 8.13 -3.44 14.21
C SER A 90 7.43 -3.45 12.87
N TYR A 91 8.12 -2.98 11.83
CA TYR A 91 7.66 -3.08 10.45
C TYR A 91 8.87 -3.27 9.54
N ARG A 92 8.80 -4.26 8.64
CA ARG A 92 9.87 -4.61 7.70
C ARG A 92 11.27 -4.72 8.32
N GLY A 93 11.36 -5.25 9.54
CA GLY A 93 12.60 -5.47 10.27
C GLY A 93 13.11 -4.28 11.09
N TYR A 94 12.40 -3.15 11.09
CA TYR A 94 12.72 -1.99 11.91
C TYR A 94 11.86 -2.01 13.19
N THR A 95 12.50 -2.08 14.35
CA THR A 95 11.84 -1.84 15.64
C THR A 95 11.61 -0.35 15.83
N TYR A 96 10.47 0.05 16.39
CA TYR A 96 10.11 1.47 16.58
C TYR A 96 10.10 2.28 15.28
N TRP A 97 9.65 1.70 14.17
CA TRP A 97 9.69 2.31 12.84
C TRP A 97 8.87 3.62 12.72
N ASP A 98 7.78 3.77 13.49
CA ASP A 98 6.91 4.96 13.53
C ASP A 98 7.16 5.78 14.81
N ARG A 99 8.40 6.28 15.00
CA ARG A 99 8.79 7.00 16.24
C ARG A 99 7.96 8.24 16.52
N ALA A 100 7.60 8.96 15.46
CA ALA A 100 6.75 10.15 15.56
C ALA A 100 5.26 9.81 15.76
N GLY A 101 4.86 8.54 15.62
CA GLY A 101 3.47 8.10 15.72
C GLY A 101 2.58 8.57 14.57
N LYS A 102 3.16 9.07 13.47
CA LYS A 102 2.43 9.61 12.32
C LYS A 102 1.60 8.52 11.68
N VAL A 103 2.20 7.37 11.40
CA VAL A 103 1.51 6.27 10.72
C VAL A 103 0.38 5.73 11.60
N LYS A 104 0.61 5.59 12.90
CA LYS A 104 -0.42 5.19 13.87
C LYS A 104 -1.62 6.13 13.89
N ILE A 105 -1.41 7.44 13.80
CA ILE A 105 -2.48 8.44 13.76
C ILE A 105 -3.29 8.30 12.46
N VAL A 106 -2.61 8.20 11.31
CA VAL A 106 -3.27 8.11 10.01
C VAL A 106 -4.00 6.77 9.85
N LEU A 107 -3.42 5.67 10.35
CA LEU A 107 -4.05 4.35 10.38
C LEU A 107 -5.36 4.36 11.15
N ARG A 108 -5.39 4.96 12.36
CA ARG A 108 -6.62 5.09 13.15
C ARG A 108 -7.72 5.83 12.38
N ARG A 109 -7.36 6.87 11.64
CA ARG A 109 -8.30 7.60 10.78
C ARG A 109 -8.81 6.75 9.61
N ALA A 110 -7.94 6.00 8.96
CA ALA A 110 -8.33 5.10 7.89
C ALA A 110 -9.27 3.99 8.39
N ILE A 111 -8.97 3.38 9.54
CA ILE A 111 -9.85 2.39 10.18
C ILE A 111 -11.20 3.01 10.54
N PHE A 112 -11.21 4.19 11.15
CA PHE A 112 -12.44 4.87 11.55
C PHE A 112 -13.35 5.20 10.36
N THR A 113 -12.79 5.73 9.27
CA THR A 113 -13.57 6.00 8.06
C THR A 113 -14.05 4.71 7.40
N ALA A 114 -13.24 3.64 7.42
CA ALA A 114 -13.65 2.33 6.92
C ALA A 114 -14.81 1.74 7.75
N GLN A 115 -14.89 2.02 9.05
CA GLN A 115 -16.01 1.60 9.90
C GLN A 115 -17.32 2.32 9.55
N LYS A 116 -17.25 3.60 9.15
CA LYS A 116 -18.41 4.35 8.66
C LYS A 116 -18.96 3.84 7.32
N GLY A 117 -18.21 3.02 6.59
CA GLY A 117 -18.67 2.44 5.34
C GLY A 117 -18.58 3.40 4.15
N LEU A 118 -19.54 3.30 3.22
CA LEU A 118 -19.48 3.97 1.92
C LEU A 118 -20.10 5.38 1.90
N ASP A 119 -20.77 5.80 2.98
CA ASP A 119 -21.38 7.14 3.10
C ASP A 119 -20.35 8.26 2.90
N GLU A 120 -19.10 8.01 3.29
CA GLU A 120 -17.97 8.91 3.09
C GLU A 120 -16.89 8.27 2.19
N LYS A 121 -17.29 7.59 1.11
CA LYS A 121 -16.38 6.84 0.22
C LYS A 121 -15.13 7.62 -0.19
N GLU A 122 -15.25 8.90 -0.56
CA GLU A 122 -14.08 9.72 -0.93
C GLU A 122 -13.16 9.99 0.26
N ASN A 123 -13.71 10.21 1.47
CA ASN A 123 -12.90 10.36 2.67
C ASN A 123 -12.19 9.06 3.04
N LEU A 124 -12.85 7.91 2.86
CA LEU A 124 -12.25 6.59 3.04
C LEU A 124 -11.05 6.42 2.11
N MET A 125 -11.22 6.59 0.81
CA MET A 125 -10.13 6.47 -0.17
C MET A 125 -8.98 7.42 0.16
N ARG A 126 -9.28 8.70 0.40
CA ARG A 126 -8.28 9.70 0.77
C ARG A 126 -7.52 9.35 2.05
N SER A 127 -8.21 8.82 3.06
CA SER A 127 -7.56 8.44 4.32
C SER A 127 -6.63 7.23 4.13
N ALA A 128 -6.99 6.29 3.27
CA ALA A 128 -6.15 5.13 2.94
C ALA A 128 -4.95 5.54 2.06
N GLU A 129 -5.14 6.45 1.10
CA GLU A 129 -4.03 7.03 0.32
C GLU A 129 -3.05 7.78 1.22
N ASN A 130 -3.55 8.56 2.18
CA ASN A 130 -2.72 9.25 3.17
C ASN A 130 -1.95 8.26 4.04
N LEU A 131 -2.55 7.12 4.39
CA LEU A 131 -1.85 6.07 5.13
C LEU A 131 -0.69 5.50 4.31
N LEU A 132 -0.94 5.17 3.03
CA LEU A 132 0.11 4.68 2.13
C LEU A 132 1.25 5.70 1.99
N ALA A 133 0.94 6.99 1.88
CA ALA A 133 1.94 8.05 1.80
C ALA A 133 2.77 8.17 3.10
N ALA A 134 2.12 8.07 4.27
CA ALA A 134 2.81 8.11 5.55
C ALA A 134 3.74 6.90 5.75
N ILE A 135 3.32 5.72 5.28
CA ILE A 135 4.17 4.51 5.28
C ILE A 135 5.42 4.76 4.41
N ASP A 136 5.22 5.21 3.16
CA ASP A 136 6.34 5.47 2.24
C ASP A 136 7.34 6.50 2.82
N GLU A 137 6.84 7.54 3.50
CA GLU A 137 7.67 8.58 4.13
C GLU A 137 8.55 7.99 5.24
N GLU A 138 7.98 7.18 6.14
CA GLU A 138 8.76 6.55 7.21
C GLU A 138 9.75 5.52 6.67
N GLU A 139 9.37 4.73 5.66
CA GLU A 139 10.30 3.80 5.01
C GLU A 139 11.48 4.52 4.35
N TRP A 140 11.23 5.65 3.70
CA TRP A 140 12.27 6.48 3.11
C TRP A 140 13.22 7.02 4.18
N ASN A 141 12.69 7.56 5.27
CA ASN A 141 13.49 8.11 6.36
C ASN A 141 14.39 7.04 7.00
N LEU A 142 13.86 5.84 7.26
CA LEU A 142 14.62 4.70 7.78
C LEU A 142 15.73 4.24 6.81
N GLY A 143 15.45 4.34 5.50
CA GLY A 143 16.45 4.08 4.46
C GLY A 143 17.62 5.07 4.50
N LEU A 144 17.32 6.37 4.68
CA LEU A 144 18.33 7.43 4.80
C LEU A 144 19.18 7.26 6.06
N GLU A 145 18.57 6.99 7.21
CA GLU A 145 19.29 6.77 8.46
C GLU A 145 20.28 5.62 8.35
N LYS A 146 19.85 4.49 7.76
CA LYS A 146 20.74 3.35 7.53
C LYS A 146 21.92 3.68 6.60
N GLN A 147 21.74 4.59 5.64
CA GLN A 147 22.83 5.07 4.81
C GLN A 147 23.79 5.96 5.60
N ILE A 148 23.29 6.90 6.39
CA ILE A 148 24.11 7.76 7.25
C ILE A 148 24.93 6.91 8.22
N ASP A 149 24.30 5.98 8.92
CA ASP A 149 24.97 5.07 9.86
C ASP A 149 26.04 4.21 9.18
N ARG A 150 25.79 3.76 7.95
CA ARG A 150 26.75 2.97 7.16
C ARG A 150 27.96 3.79 6.72
N TYR A 151 27.78 5.08 6.45
CA TYR A 151 28.82 5.94 5.89
C TYR A 151 29.44 6.92 6.90
N GLY A 152 28.96 6.97 8.15
CA GLY A 152 29.57 7.69 9.26
C GLY A 152 29.70 9.21 9.05
N LEU A 153 28.76 9.80 8.32
CA LEU A 153 28.69 11.26 8.09
C LEU A 153 28.03 11.99 9.27
#